data_AF-A0A7C9IW44-F1
#
_entry.id   AF-A0A7C9IW44-F1
#
_cell.length_a   1.000
_cell.length_b   1.000
_cell.length_c   1.000
_cell.angle_alpha   90.00
_cell.angle_beta   90.00
_cell.angle_gamma   90.00
#
_symmetry.space_group_name_H-M   'P 1'
#
loop_
_entity.id
_entity.type
_entity.pdbx_description
1 polymer ?
#
loop_
_entity_poly.entity_id
_entity_poly.type
_entity_poly.pdbx_seq_one_letter_code
_entity_poly.pdbx_strand_id
1 'polypeptide(L)'
;MRSWRNPDLVIRFREVSLSVSSLESRPDVDAQTKEQARSWLVDAQDILEQRRFGILPYDRYDAVWALVNQLRHLLCTVLPAPELLAVLADVRASCCYLPTQQRLLGERDLARLEAELIGSRLPAAAIPAAAAQQLPRIRLELERLSRLAAGAREAHWRKVNLLRKRLTVTGSVLLALLCAAFWLLPELLPATALTSPQLAGIMLFGAIGGLVSALWTNESIHASSSQFYLQRTLLALKPIVGAASATFAVLLQQAGFVSLLPAGVDQMTAYLVLAFLAGFSERFIRTRIEEATNSSAVTASPAGAEASQKSSKGQ
;
A
#
# COMPACT_ATOMS: atom_id res chain seq x y z
N MET A 1 -14.10 18.71 13.03
CA MET A 1 -12.82 17.99 12.82
C MET A 1 -13.04 16.82 11.87
N ARG A 2 -12.88 17.05 10.55
CA ARG A 2 -13.03 16.02 9.51
C ARG A 2 -11.62 15.55 9.13
N SER A 3 -11.01 14.59 9.86
CA SER A 3 -9.70 14.09 9.43
C SER A 3 -9.89 13.02 8.36
N TRP A 4 -9.62 13.41 7.13
CA TRP A 4 -9.52 12.49 6.00
C TRP A 4 -8.14 11.85 6.09
N ARG A 5 -8.09 10.52 6.19
CA ARG A 5 -6.82 9.79 6.41
C ARG A 5 -5.87 9.82 5.20
N ASN A 6 -6.33 10.29 4.04
CA ASN A 6 -5.50 10.44 2.84
C ASN A 6 -5.39 11.93 2.47
N PRO A 7 -4.27 12.61 2.81
CA PRO A 7 -4.11 14.04 2.57
C PRO A 7 -4.13 14.39 1.07
N ASP A 8 -3.62 13.50 0.22
CA ASP A 8 -3.63 13.65 -1.24
C ASP A 8 -5.07 13.77 -1.78
N LEU A 9 -5.96 12.87 -1.33
CA LEU A 9 -7.37 12.91 -1.74
C LEU A 9 -8.07 14.21 -1.30
N VAL A 10 -7.75 14.74 -0.12
CA VAL A 10 -8.34 16.00 0.38
C VAL A 10 -7.94 17.17 -0.50
N ILE A 11 -6.65 17.26 -0.79
CA ILE A 11 -6.09 18.35 -1.58
C ILE A 11 -6.73 18.32 -2.97
N ARG A 12 -6.73 17.14 -3.61
CA ARG A 12 -7.33 16.97 -4.95
C ARG A 12 -8.83 17.23 -4.97
N PHE A 13 -9.57 16.72 -3.99
CA PHE A 13 -11.01 16.97 -3.89
C PHE A 13 -11.32 18.46 -3.72
N ARG A 14 -10.52 19.17 -2.92
CA ARG A 14 -10.67 20.62 -2.73
C ARG A 14 -10.32 21.41 -3.99
N GLU A 15 -9.22 21.06 -4.67
CA GLU A 15 -8.83 21.68 -5.94
C GLU A 15 -9.93 21.53 -6.99
N VAL A 16 -10.43 20.30 -7.19
CA VAL A 16 -11.53 20.04 -8.12
C VAL A 16 -12.80 20.76 -7.71
N SER A 17 -13.12 20.81 -6.41
CA SER A 17 -14.30 21.53 -5.92
C SER A 17 -14.24 23.02 -6.23
N LEU A 18 -13.06 23.65 -6.11
CA LEU A 18 -12.87 25.05 -6.49
C LEU A 18 -13.06 25.23 -8.00
N SER A 19 -12.49 24.35 -8.83
CA SER A 19 -12.69 24.40 -10.29
C SER A 19 -14.13 24.16 -10.71
N VAL A 20 -14.89 23.31 -10.02
CA VAL A 20 -16.31 23.11 -10.31
C VAL A 20 -17.11 24.36 -9.89
N SER A 21 -16.79 24.98 -8.76
CA SER A 21 -17.45 26.23 -8.35
C SER A 21 -17.19 27.39 -9.33
N SER A 22 -16.01 27.46 -9.95
CA SER A 22 -15.72 28.47 -10.98
C SER A 22 -16.45 28.20 -12.29
N LEU A 23 -16.86 26.95 -12.57
CA LEU A 23 -17.69 26.64 -13.74
C LEU A 23 -19.12 27.17 -13.61
N GLU A 24 -19.68 27.27 -12.41
CA GLU A 24 -21.06 27.73 -12.21
C GLU A 24 -21.26 29.15 -12.75
N SER A 25 -20.29 30.04 -12.49
CA SER A 25 -20.31 31.45 -12.91
C SER A 25 -19.99 31.68 -14.39
N ARG A 26 -19.63 30.64 -15.15
CA ARG A 26 -19.17 30.76 -16.54
C ARG A 26 -20.29 30.61 -17.57
N PRO A 27 -20.58 31.63 -18.40
CA PRO A 27 -21.68 31.57 -19.37
C PRO A 27 -21.37 30.72 -20.61
N ASP A 28 -20.10 30.39 -20.85
CA ASP A 28 -19.62 29.67 -22.04
C ASP A 28 -19.69 28.14 -21.93
N VAL A 29 -20.12 27.62 -20.77
CA VAL A 29 -20.27 26.18 -20.51
C VAL A 29 -21.76 25.85 -20.47
N ASP A 30 -22.14 24.76 -21.14
CA ASP A 30 -23.53 24.31 -21.20
C ASP A 30 -24.06 23.86 -19.83
N ALA A 31 -25.37 24.05 -19.63
CA ALA A 31 -26.03 23.75 -18.35
C ALA A 31 -25.92 22.27 -17.96
N GLN A 32 -25.91 21.36 -18.96
CA GLN A 32 -25.81 19.92 -18.72
C GLN A 32 -24.44 19.55 -18.13
N THR A 33 -23.35 20.06 -18.70
CA THR A 33 -21.99 19.83 -18.18
C THR A 33 -21.82 20.37 -16.76
N LYS A 34 -22.40 21.53 -16.45
CA LYS A 34 -22.38 22.09 -15.08
C LYS A 34 -23.12 21.20 -14.09
N GLU A 35 -24.33 20.77 -14.45
CA GLU A 35 -25.14 19.88 -13.59
C GLU A 35 -24.45 18.54 -13.37
N GLN A 36 -23.85 17.97 -14.41
CA GLN A 36 -23.08 16.73 -14.32
C GLN A 36 -21.87 16.86 -13.39
N ALA A 37 -21.10 17.95 -13.51
CA ALA A 37 -19.97 18.20 -12.63
C ALA A 37 -20.41 18.39 -11.17
N ARG A 38 -21.54 19.07 -10.95
CA ARG A 38 -22.12 19.24 -9.61
C ARG A 38 -22.58 17.92 -9.02
N SER A 39 -23.32 17.12 -9.78
CA SER A 39 -23.80 15.79 -9.36
C SER A 39 -22.65 14.89 -8.92
N TRP A 40 -21.58 14.78 -9.71
CA TRP A 40 -20.43 13.95 -9.34
C TRP A 40 -19.68 14.46 -8.10
N LEU A 41 -19.65 15.77 -7.88
CA LEU A 41 -19.05 16.35 -6.69
C LEU A 41 -19.87 16.04 -5.44
N VAL A 42 -21.19 16.13 -5.52
CA VAL A 42 -22.13 15.76 -4.44
C VAL A 42 -22.00 14.26 -4.15
N ASP A 43 -22.03 13.40 -5.18
CA ASP A 43 -21.87 11.95 -5.01
C ASP A 43 -20.55 11.60 -4.30
N ALA A 44 -19.46 12.26 -4.67
CA ALA A 44 -18.18 12.08 -4.01
C ALA A 44 -18.25 12.50 -2.55
N GLN A 45 -18.82 13.67 -2.25
CA GLN A 45 -19.01 14.15 -0.88
C GLN A 45 -19.85 13.18 -0.04
N ASP A 46 -20.97 12.70 -0.57
CA ASP A 46 -21.87 11.76 0.10
C ASP A 46 -21.15 10.45 0.46
N ILE A 47 -20.36 9.89 -0.47
CA ILE A 47 -19.54 8.70 -0.20
C ILE A 47 -18.56 8.96 0.96
N LEU A 48 -18.01 10.17 1.05
CA LEU A 48 -17.02 10.56 2.05
C LEU A 48 -17.64 10.81 3.43
N GLU A 49 -18.94 11.10 3.46
CA GLU A 49 -19.76 11.24 4.67
C GLU A 49 -20.26 9.89 5.22
N GLN A 50 -20.35 8.84 4.39
CA GLN A 50 -20.75 7.46 4.76
C GLN A 50 -19.76 6.69 5.67
N ARG A 51 -18.95 7.38 6.47
CA ARG A 51 -17.95 6.75 7.35
C ARG A 51 -18.62 5.98 8.48
N ARG A 52 -18.31 4.70 8.61
CA ARG A 52 -18.72 3.89 9.77
C ARG A 52 -17.58 3.87 10.78
N PHE A 53 -17.85 4.27 12.03
CA PHE A 53 -16.84 4.35 13.10
C PHE A 53 -15.59 5.17 12.71
N GLY A 54 -15.77 6.23 11.91
CA GLY A 54 -14.67 7.09 11.44
C GLY A 54 -13.75 6.43 10.39
N ILE A 55 -14.06 5.22 9.94
CA ILE A 55 -13.31 4.48 8.92
C ILE A 55 -14.17 4.36 7.67
N LEU A 56 -13.61 4.73 6.52
CA LEU A 56 -14.24 4.52 5.22
C LEU A 56 -13.66 3.22 4.60
N PRO A 57 -14.49 2.28 4.13
CA PRO A 57 -14.02 1.09 3.43
C PRO A 57 -13.15 1.44 2.21
N TYR A 58 -12.15 0.62 1.90
CA TYR A 58 -11.22 0.89 0.79
C TYR A 58 -11.92 1.06 -0.56
N ASP A 59 -12.92 0.24 -0.84
CA ASP A 59 -13.71 0.30 -2.09
C ASP A 59 -14.41 1.66 -2.27
N ARG A 60 -14.77 2.33 -1.17
CA ARG A 60 -15.40 3.66 -1.18
C ARG A 60 -14.38 4.76 -1.46
N TYR A 61 -13.13 4.60 -1.02
CA TYR A 61 -12.05 5.53 -1.41
C TYR A 61 -11.76 5.47 -2.91
N ASP A 62 -11.78 4.27 -3.50
CA ASP A 62 -11.58 4.09 -4.94
C ASP A 62 -12.71 4.75 -5.74
N ALA A 63 -13.96 4.61 -5.28
CA ALA A 63 -15.11 5.27 -5.90
C ALA A 63 -14.99 6.80 -5.91
N VAL A 64 -14.53 7.40 -4.82
CA VAL A 64 -14.30 8.85 -4.75
C VAL A 64 -13.18 9.27 -5.71
N TRP A 65 -12.08 8.52 -5.76
CA TRP A 65 -11.00 8.79 -6.71
C TRP A 65 -11.45 8.70 -8.17
N ALA A 66 -12.32 7.74 -8.50
CA ALA A 66 -12.90 7.62 -9.83
C ALA A 66 -13.74 8.87 -10.18
N LEU A 67 -14.58 9.36 -9.26
CA LEU A 67 -15.36 10.59 -9.46
C LEU A 67 -14.46 11.83 -9.63
N VAL A 68 -13.40 11.96 -8.82
CA VAL A 68 -12.41 13.04 -8.94
C VAL A 68 -11.70 12.98 -10.30
N ASN A 69 -11.33 11.79 -10.78
CA ASN A 69 -10.73 11.62 -12.10
C ASN A 69 -11.71 11.95 -13.24
N GLN A 70 -12.98 11.54 -13.12
CA GLN A 70 -14.03 11.89 -14.08
C GLN A 70 -14.24 13.40 -14.18
N LEU A 71 -14.31 14.08 -13.04
CA LEU A 71 -14.35 15.54 -12.97
C LEU A 71 -13.12 16.16 -13.64
N ARG A 72 -11.92 15.63 -13.38
CA ARG A 72 -10.70 16.10 -14.05
C ARG A 72 -10.77 15.94 -15.58
N HIS A 73 -11.29 14.82 -16.09
CA HIS A 73 -11.47 14.62 -17.54
C HIS A 73 -12.43 15.65 -18.13
N LEU A 74 -13.55 15.90 -17.45
CA LEU A 74 -14.51 16.94 -17.84
C LEU A 74 -13.85 18.32 -17.84
N LEU A 75 -13.10 18.66 -16.78
CA LEU A 75 -12.37 19.94 -16.68
C LEU A 75 -11.37 20.16 -17.81
N CYS A 76 -10.69 19.11 -18.30
CA CYS A 76 -9.82 19.22 -19.49
C CYS A 76 -10.57 19.78 -20.72
N THR A 77 -11.87 19.51 -20.84
CA THR A 77 -12.66 19.89 -22.02
C THR A 77 -13.24 21.31 -21.94
N VAL A 78 -13.48 21.83 -20.73
CA VAL A 78 -14.22 23.09 -20.51
C VAL A 78 -13.38 24.23 -19.92
N LEU A 79 -12.27 23.94 -19.25
CA LEU A 79 -11.47 24.99 -18.59
C LEU A 79 -10.73 25.88 -19.61
N PRO A 80 -10.54 27.17 -19.28
CA PRO A 80 -9.79 28.08 -20.12
C PRO A 80 -8.29 27.74 -20.06
N ALA A 81 -7.53 28.19 -21.06
CA ALA A 81 -6.09 27.92 -21.16
C ALA A 81 -5.26 28.17 -19.87
N PRO A 82 -5.47 29.25 -19.08
CA PRO A 82 -4.70 29.45 -17.85
C PRO A 82 -4.98 28.42 -16.76
N GLU A 83 -6.22 27.95 -16.62
CA GLU A 83 -6.61 26.97 -15.61
C GLU A 83 -6.23 25.54 -16.03
N LEU A 84 -6.09 25.27 -17.34
CA LEU A 84 -5.61 23.99 -17.86
C LEU A 84 -4.18 23.66 -17.39
N LEU A 85 -3.35 24.66 -17.07
CA LEU A 85 -2.00 24.41 -16.52
C LEU A 85 -2.05 23.73 -15.14
N ALA A 86 -3.05 24.06 -14.31
CA ALA A 86 -3.23 23.41 -13.02
C ALA A 86 -3.64 21.94 -13.20
N VAL A 87 -4.53 21.67 -14.15
CA VAL A 87 -4.93 20.30 -14.51
C VAL A 87 -3.74 19.51 -15.08
N LEU A 88 -2.93 20.15 -15.93
CA LEU A 88 -1.71 19.55 -16.49
C LEU A 88 -0.73 19.13 -15.39
N ALA A 89 -0.51 19.99 -14.39
CA ALA A 89 0.33 19.67 -13.23
C ALA A 89 -0.22 18.47 -12.43
N ASP A 90 -1.54 18.36 -12.27
CA ASP A 90 -2.16 17.20 -11.63
C ASP A 90 -2.01 15.91 -12.45
N VAL A 91 -2.23 15.97 -13.77
CA VAL A 91 -2.01 14.83 -14.66
C VAL A 91 -0.55 14.38 -14.59
N ARG A 92 0.41 15.32 -14.58
CA ARG A 92 1.84 15.04 -14.42
C ARG A 92 2.14 14.32 -13.11
N ALA A 93 1.57 14.77 -11.99
CA ALA A 93 1.72 14.07 -10.72
C ALA A 93 1.16 12.64 -10.77
N SER A 94 0.10 12.40 -11.55
CA SER A 94 -0.51 11.09 -11.73
C SER A 94 0.28 10.16 -12.67
N CYS A 95 1.19 10.68 -13.51
CA CYS A 95 2.03 9.85 -14.39
C CYS A 95 3.01 8.95 -13.63
N CYS A 96 3.24 9.16 -12.34
CA CYS A 96 4.08 8.28 -11.52
C CYS A 96 3.56 6.83 -11.44
N TYR A 97 2.26 6.60 -11.70
CA TYR A 97 1.64 5.27 -11.73
C TYR A 97 1.82 4.54 -13.07
N LEU A 98 2.31 5.22 -14.11
CA LEU A 98 2.55 4.60 -15.41
C LEU A 98 3.84 3.78 -15.41
N PRO A 99 3.93 2.73 -16.24
CA PRO A 99 5.18 2.03 -16.51
C PRO A 99 6.26 3.00 -17.00
N THR A 100 7.53 2.76 -16.66
CA THR A 100 8.67 3.67 -16.92
C THR A 100 8.69 4.23 -18.34
N GLN A 101 8.51 3.38 -19.36
CA GLN A 101 8.53 3.81 -20.76
C GLN A 101 7.35 4.76 -21.09
N GLN A 102 6.14 4.44 -20.63
CA GLN A 102 4.96 5.28 -20.85
C GLN A 102 5.01 6.57 -20.04
N ARG A 103 5.59 6.52 -18.84
CA ARG A 103 5.84 7.70 -18.00
C ARG A 103 6.76 8.69 -18.70
N LEU A 104 7.89 8.23 -19.26
CA LEU A 104 8.83 9.10 -19.98
C LEU A 104 8.19 9.73 -21.22
N LEU A 105 7.37 8.97 -21.96
CA LEU A 105 6.61 9.50 -23.09
C LEU A 105 5.57 10.52 -22.63
N GLY A 106 4.78 10.20 -21.61
CA GLY A 106 3.78 11.11 -21.04
C GLY A 106 4.38 12.39 -20.48
N GLU A 107 5.54 12.33 -19.82
CA GLU A 107 6.24 13.52 -19.31
C GLU A 107 6.71 14.42 -20.47
N ARG A 108 7.20 13.84 -21.58
CA ARG A 108 7.55 14.60 -22.79
C ARG A 108 6.33 15.24 -23.44
N ASP A 109 5.23 14.49 -23.57
CA ASP A 109 3.99 14.99 -24.15
C ASP A 109 3.40 16.12 -23.30
N LEU A 110 3.40 15.98 -21.96
CA LEU A 110 2.95 17.04 -21.04
C LEU A 110 3.84 18.27 -21.09
N ALA A 111 5.16 18.12 -21.19
CA ALA A 111 6.07 19.26 -21.35
C ALA A 111 5.83 20.01 -22.66
N ARG A 112 5.55 19.27 -23.74
CA ARG A 112 5.16 19.85 -25.03
C ARG A 112 3.84 20.62 -24.92
N LEU A 113 2.80 20.03 -24.33
CA LEU A 113 1.50 20.67 -24.15
C LEU A 113 1.59 21.93 -23.28
N GLU A 114 2.44 21.91 -22.25
CA GLU A 114 2.71 23.09 -21.40
C GLU A 114 3.37 24.21 -22.21
N ALA A 115 4.36 23.90 -23.04
CA ALA A 115 5.00 24.87 -23.92
C ALA A 115 4.01 25.46 -24.95
N GLU A 116 3.14 24.64 -25.53
CA GLU A 116 2.09 25.08 -26.46
C GLU A 116 1.05 25.99 -25.76
N LEU A 117 0.63 25.65 -24.53
CA LEU A 117 -0.27 26.48 -23.71
C LEU A 117 0.35 27.83 -23.32
N ILE A 118 1.64 27.85 -22.95
CA ILE A 118 2.34 29.09 -22.61
C ILE A 118 2.61 29.92 -23.86
N GLY A 119 3.04 29.29 -24.96
CA GLY A 119 3.31 29.96 -26.24
C GLY A 119 2.08 30.60 -26.86
N SER A 120 0.89 30.02 -26.64
CA SER A 120 -0.40 30.59 -27.06
C SER A 120 -0.78 31.91 -26.33
N ARG A 121 0.00 32.34 -25.31
CA ARG A 121 -0.18 33.62 -24.60
C ARG A 121 0.50 34.83 -25.27
N LEU A 122 1.24 34.65 -26.37
CA LEU A 122 1.87 35.77 -27.10
C LEU A 122 0.82 36.62 -27.85
N PRO A 123 1.00 37.96 -27.96
CA PRO A 123 -0.08 38.90 -28.25
C PRO A 123 -0.67 38.79 -29.66
N ALA A 124 -1.96 39.11 -29.72
CA ALA A 124 -2.90 39.04 -30.84
C ALA A 124 -2.60 39.98 -32.03
N ALA A 125 -1.43 39.84 -32.65
CA ALA A 125 -1.18 40.40 -33.98
C ALA A 125 -1.32 39.26 -35.01
N ALA A 126 -2.50 39.18 -35.62
CA ALA A 126 -2.92 38.17 -36.60
C ALA A 126 -2.86 36.73 -36.07
N ILE A 127 -3.93 36.28 -35.41
CA ILE A 127 -4.13 34.86 -35.06
C ILE A 127 -4.29 34.08 -36.38
N PRO A 128 -3.30 33.27 -36.82
CA PRO A 128 -3.52 32.41 -37.97
C PRO A 128 -4.58 31.36 -37.61
N ALA A 129 -5.36 30.88 -38.57
CA ALA A 129 -6.37 29.82 -38.39
C ALA A 129 -5.82 28.57 -37.66
N ALA A 130 -4.50 28.36 -37.69
CA ALA A 130 -3.78 27.34 -36.93
C ALA A 130 -3.94 27.47 -35.40
N ALA A 131 -3.99 28.68 -34.83
CA ALA A 131 -4.12 28.90 -33.39
C ALA A 131 -5.55 28.64 -32.88
N ALA A 132 -6.57 28.82 -33.72
CA ALA A 132 -7.95 28.44 -33.39
C ALA A 132 -8.15 26.91 -33.29
N GLN A 133 -7.33 26.13 -34.01
CA GLN A 133 -7.35 24.66 -33.97
C GLN A 133 -6.45 24.04 -32.89
N GLN A 134 -5.55 24.82 -32.28
CA GLN A 134 -4.58 24.34 -31.29
C GLN A 134 -5.23 23.99 -29.95
N LEU A 135 -6.10 24.85 -29.42
CA LEU A 135 -6.70 24.62 -28.09
C LEU A 135 -7.57 23.34 -28.01
N PRO A 136 -8.46 23.05 -28.98
CA PRO A 136 -9.22 21.79 -28.98
C PRO A 136 -8.32 20.55 -29.02
N ARG A 137 -7.22 20.60 -29.78
CA ARG A 137 -6.23 19.53 -29.84
C ARG A 137 -5.53 19.33 -28.50
N ILE A 138 -5.07 20.42 -27.87
CA ILE A 138 -4.43 20.37 -26.55
C ILE A 138 -5.37 19.75 -25.51
N ARG A 139 -6.65 20.14 -25.51
CA ARG A 139 -7.66 19.58 -24.60
C ARG A 139 -7.83 18.08 -24.80
N LEU A 140 -7.93 17.61 -26.04
CA LEU A 140 -8.08 16.20 -26.36
C LEU A 140 -6.85 15.37 -25.98
N GLU A 141 -5.64 15.87 -26.27
CA GLU A 141 -4.40 15.19 -25.88
C GLU A 141 -4.24 15.15 -24.35
N LEU A 142 -4.55 16.24 -23.64
CA LEU A 142 -4.51 16.30 -22.18
C LEU A 142 -5.56 15.38 -21.54
N GLU A 143 -6.78 15.34 -22.08
CA GLU A 143 -7.83 14.43 -21.62
C GLU A 143 -7.41 12.97 -21.79
N ARG A 144 -6.84 12.62 -22.95
CA ARG A 144 -6.31 11.27 -23.22
C ARG A 144 -5.25 10.88 -22.18
N LEU A 145 -4.27 11.75 -21.92
CA LEU A 145 -3.23 11.50 -20.92
C LEU A 145 -3.81 11.40 -19.51
N SER A 146 -4.79 12.24 -19.19
CA SER A 146 -5.52 12.23 -17.91
C SER A 146 -6.21 10.88 -17.69
N ARG A 147 -6.90 10.34 -18.69
CA ARG A 147 -7.57 9.03 -18.66
C ARG A 147 -6.57 7.89 -18.51
N LEU A 148 -5.46 7.93 -19.25
CA LEU A 148 -4.39 6.93 -19.15
C LEU A 148 -3.77 6.89 -17.74
N ALA A 149 -3.43 8.05 -17.19
CA ALA A 149 -2.87 8.16 -15.84
C ALA A 149 -3.87 7.73 -14.75
N ALA A 150 -5.16 8.10 -14.90
CA ALA A 150 -6.23 7.67 -14.01
C ALA A 150 -6.42 6.16 -14.01
N GLY A 151 -6.50 5.53 -15.19
CA GLY A 151 -6.63 4.07 -15.31
C GLY A 151 -5.44 3.32 -14.73
N ALA A 152 -4.22 3.82 -14.92
CA ALA A 152 -3.01 3.23 -14.31
C ALA A 152 -3.05 3.30 -12.79
N ARG A 153 -3.45 4.45 -12.23
CA ARG A 153 -3.64 4.62 -10.78
C ARG A 153 -4.69 3.64 -10.25
N GLU A 154 -5.86 3.57 -10.87
CA GLU A 154 -6.96 2.68 -10.46
C GLU A 154 -6.53 1.21 -10.50
N ALA A 155 -5.83 0.78 -11.55
CA ALA A 155 -5.31 -0.58 -11.66
C ALA A 155 -4.28 -0.90 -10.55
N HIS A 156 -3.39 0.04 -10.25
CA HIS A 156 -2.42 -0.08 -9.17
C HIS A 156 -3.10 -0.23 -7.81
N TRP A 157 -4.01 0.69 -7.49
CA TRP A 157 -4.70 0.70 -6.20
C TRP A 157 -5.68 -0.46 -6.03
N ARG A 158 -6.32 -0.93 -7.11
CA ARG A 158 -7.12 -2.17 -7.07
C ARG A 158 -6.29 -3.38 -6.66
N LYS A 159 -5.08 -3.55 -7.20
CA LYS A 159 -4.17 -4.65 -6.78
C LYS A 159 -3.78 -4.52 -5.31
N VAL A 160 -3.45 -3.31 -4.87
CA VAL A 160 -3.07 -3.02 -3.49
C VAL A 160 -4.23 -3.29 -2.52
N ASN A 161 -5.45 -2.88 -2.87
CA ASN A 161 -6.64 -3.09 -2.06
C ASN A 161 -7.04 -4.57 -2.00
N LEU A 162 -6.90 -5.32 -3.11
CA LEU A 162 -7.08 -6.78 -3.11
C LEU A 162 -6.09 -7.47 -2.16
N LEU A 163 -4.81 -7.06 -2.16
CA LEU A 163 -3.82 -7.59 -1.23
C LEU A 163 -4.17 -7.26 0.22
N ARG A 164 -4.56 -6.02 0.52
CA ARG A 164 -5.01 -5.64 1.87
C ARG A 164 -6.21 -6.45 2.31
N LYS A 165 -7.22 -6.59 1.45
CA LYS A 165 -8.42 -7.38 1.73
C LYS A 165 -8.07 -8.85 2.01
N ARG A 166 -7.18 -9.44 1.20
CA ARG A 166 -6.66 -10.79 1.44
C ARG A 166 -6.00 -10.87 2.82
N LEU A 167 -5.09 -9.95 3.14
CA LEU A 167 -4.40 -9.93 4.44
C LEU A 167 -5.36 -9.78 5.63
N THR A 168 -6.35 -8.89 5.54
CA THR A 168 -7.33 -8.70 6.61
C THR A 168 -8.24 -9.92 6.77
N VAL A 169 -8.64 -10.56 5.66
CA VAL A 169 -9.45 -11.79 5.70
C VAL A 169 -8.63 -12.94 6.28
N THR A 170 -7.40 -13.17 5.80
CA THR A 170 -6.55 -14.23 6.36
C THR A 170 -6.22 -13.99 7.83
N GLY A 171 -5.98 -12.75 8.23
CA GLY A 171 -5.72 -12.38 9.61
C GLY A 171 -6.93 -12.58 10.53
N SER A 172 -8.14 -12.22 10.08
CA SER A 172 -9.37 -12.46 10.85
C SER A 172 -9.73 -13.95 10.93
N VAL A 173 -9.52 -14.72 9.86
CA VAL A 173 -9.65 -16.18 9.89
C VAL A 173 -8.64 -16.79 10.87
N LEU A 174 -7.37 -16.36 10.83
CA LEU A 174 -6.36 -16.82 11.79
C LEU A 174 -6.76 -16.50 13.23
N LEU A 175 -7.27 -15.29 13.49
CA LEU A 175 -7.77 -14.92 14.82
C LEU A 175 -8.94 -15.80 15.26
N ALA A 176 -9.91 -16.06 14.38
CA ALA A 176 -11.04 -16.93 14.68
C ALA A 176 -10.59 -18.36 15.00
N LEU A 177 -9.64 -18.89 14.23
CA LEU A 177 -9.04 -20.21 14.48
C LEU A 177 -8.28 -20.23 15.81
N LEU A 178 -7.57 -19.16 16.17
CA LEU A 178 -6.92 -19.04 17.47
C LEU A 178 -7.92 -19.02 18.62
N CYS A 179 -9.02 -18.28 18.49
CA CYS A 179 -10.08 -18.26 19.50
C CYS A 179 -10.75 -19.64 19.63
N ALA A 180 -11.01 -20.32 18.51
CA ALA A 180 -11.54 -21.68 18.51
C ALA A 180 -10.57 -22.68 19.15
N ALA A 181 -9.27 -22.57 18.84
CA ALA A 181 -8.23 -23.38 19.46
C ALA A 181 -8.15 -23.12 20.98
N PHE A 182 -8.16 -21.86 21.40
CA PHE A 182 -8.18 -21.48 22.82
C PHE A 182 -9.37 -22.08 23.56
N TRP A 183 -10.54 -22.11 22.93
CA TRP A 183 -11.75 -22.71 23.49
C TRP A 183 -11.68 -24.24 23.60
N LEU A 184 -11.18 -24.92 22.55
CA LEU A 184 -11.16 -26.39 22.46
C LEU A 184 -9.98 -27.05 23.17
N LEU A 185 -8.82 -26.38 23.24
CA LEU A 185 -7.59 -26.96 23.80
C LEU A 185 -7.73 -27.52 25.22
N PRO A 186 -8.38 -26.83 26.17
CA PRO A 186 -8.55 -27.33 27.52
C PRO A 186 -9.32 -28.65 27.61
N GLU A 187 -10.22 -28.93 26.65
CA GLU A 187 -10.98 -30.19 26.58
C GLU A 187 -10.17 -31.32 25.94
N LEU A 188 -9.26 -30.99 25.02
CA LEU A 188 -8.45 -31.96 24.27
C LEU A 188 -7.17 -32.36 24.99
N LEU A 189 -6.68 -31.52 25.89
CA LEU A 189 -5.45 -31.77 26.65
C LEU A 189 -5.74 -32.56 27.93
N PRO A 190 -4.81 -33.45 28.36
CA PRO A 190 -4.94 -34.12 29.64
C PRO A 190 -4.95 -33.10 30.79
N ALA A 191 -5.67 -33.41 31.87
CA ALA A 191 -5.90 -32.50 33.02
C ALA A 191 -4.62 -31.96 33.69
N THR A 192 -3.46 -32.55 33.39
CA THR A 192 -2.14 -32.18 33.90
C THR A 192 -1.35 -31.22 33.00
N ALA A 193 -1.83 -30.87 31.80
CA ALA A 193 -1.04 -30.14 30.81
C ALA A 193 -0.99 -28.62 31.02
N LEU A 194 -2.08 -27.90 30.72
CA LEU A 194 -2.19 -26.44 30.84
C LEU A 194 -3.62 -26.05 31.22
N THR A 195 -3.74 -25.11 32.13
CA THR A 195 -5.02 -24.48 32.47
C THR A 195 -5.33 -23.34 31.50
N SER A 196 -6.61 -23.02 31.28
CA SER A 196 -7.04 -21.88 30.45
C SER A 196 -6.34 -20.54 30.76
N PRO A 197 -6.10 -20.13 32.03
CA PRO A 197 -5.33 -18.92 32.32
C PRO A 197 -3.85 -19.01 31.89
N GLN A 198 -3.23 -20.18 31.97
CA GLN A 198 -1.85 -20.37 31.50
C GLN A 198 -1.77 -20.24 29.97
N LEU A 199 -2.74 -20.83 29.25
CA LEU A 199 -2.83 -20.70 27.80
C LEU A 199 -3.07 -19.25 27.37
N ALA A 200 -3.92 -18.51 28.10
CA ALA A 200 -4.15 -17.09 27.86
C ALA A 200 -2.86 -16.27 28.10
N GLY A 201 -2.09 -16.59 29.15
CA GLY A 201 -0.78 -15.99 29.41
C GLY A 201 0.23 -16.24 28.28
N ILE A 202 0.29 -17.48 27.76
CA ILE A 202 1.15 -17.85 26.62
C ILE A 202 0.76 -17.05 25.37
N MET A 203 -0.53 -17.01 25.03
CA MET A 203 -1.02 -16.24 23.88
C MET A 203 -0.70 -14.75 24.02
N LEU A 204 -0.86 -14.19 25.22
CA LEU A 204 -0.58 -12.79 25.50
C LEU A 204 0.92 -12.48 25.36
N PHE A 205 1.80 -13.30 25.94
CA PHE A 205 3.25 -13.11 25.82
C PHE A 205 3.72 -13.28 24.36
N GLY A 206 3.14 -14.21 23.61
CA GLY A 206 3.33 -14.33 22.17
C GLY A 206 2.90 -13.09 21.40
N ALA A 207 1.72 -12.55 21.70
CA ALA A 207 1.23 -11.32 21.09
C ALA A 207 2.11 -10.11 21.40
N ILE A 208 2.63 -10.01 22.63
CA ILE A 208 3.58 -8.98 23.04
C ILE A 208 4.88 -9.12 22.24
N GLY A 209 5.43 -10.33 22.09
CA GLY A 209 6.59 -10.58 21.24
C GLY A 209 6.36 -10.15 19.79
N GLY A 210 5.18 -10.48 19.24
CA GLY A 210 4.75 -10.01 17.92
C GLY A 210 4.63 -8.49 17.81
N LEU A 211 4.14 -7.81 18.86
CA LEU A 211 4.04 -6.35 18.91
C LEU A 211 5.42 -5.69 18.95
N VAL A 212 6.36 -6.19 19.77
CA VAL A 212 7.74 -5.66 19.79
C VAL A 212 8.42 -5.90 18.45
N SER A 213 8.21 -7.05 17.81
CA SER A 213 8.65 -7.29 16.43
C SER A 213 8.06 -6.29 15.43
N ALA A 214 6.81 -5.87 15.60
CA ALA A 214 6.21 -4.81 14.80
C ALA A 214 6.88 -3.46 15.04
N LEU A 215 7.13 -3.09 16.30
CA LEU A 215 7.80 -1.83 16.66
C LEU A 215 9.24 -1.73 16.14
N TRP A 216 9.96 -2.84 16.06
CA TRP A 216 11.32 -2.90 15.49
C TRP A 216 11.36 -3.04 13.97
N THR A 217 10.20 -3.16 13.32
CA THR A 217 10.15 -3.14 11.86
C THR A 217 10.28 -1.69 11.40
N ASN A 218 11.42 -1.34 10.81
CA ASN A 218 11.59 -0.03 10.22
C ASN A 218 10.65 0.15 9.02
N GLU A 219 9.65 1.02 9.14
CA GLU A 219 8.93 1.55 7.99
C GLU A 219 9.91 2.41 7.20
N SER A 220 10.15 2.06 5.93
CA SER A 220 10.99 2.88 5.08
C SER A 220 10.25 4.19 4.79
N ILE A 221 10.78 5.32 5.26
CA ILE A 221 10.23 6.66 5.04
C ILE A 221 10.07 6.99 3.54
N HIS A 222 10.87 6.32 2.69
CA HIS A 222 10.86 6.47 1.23
C HIS A 222 9.98 5.43 0.51
N ALA A 223 9.18 4.63 1.24
CA ALA A 223 8.27 3.68 0.61
C ALA A 223 7.22 4.40 -0.25
N SER A 224 6.88 3.78 -1.39
CA SER A 224 5.69 4.16 -2.14
C SER A 224 4.46 4.14 -1.23
N SER A 225 3.53 5.08 -1.41
CA SER A 225 2.30 5.17 -0.59
C SER A 225 1.57 3.84 -0.48
N SER A 226 1.55 3.03 -1.54
CA SER A 226 1.00 1.67 -1.54
C SER A 226 1.70 0.70 -0.58
N GLN A 227 3.05 0.72 -0.52
CA GLN A 227 3.83 -0.13 0.36
C GLN A 227 3.63 0.26 1.83
N PHE A 228 3.57 1.56 2.13
CA PHE A 228 3.34 2.07 3.48
C PHE A 228 2.06 1.47 4.09
N TYR A 229 0.94 1.54 3.37
CA TYR A 229 -0.33 1.00 3.88
C TYR A 229 -0.36 -0.55 3.95
N LEU A 230 0.34 -1.25 3.04
CA LEU A 230 0.49 -2.71 3.12
C LEU A 230 1.31 -3.11 4.34
N GLN A 231 2.44 -2.45 4.58
CA GLN A 231 3.28 -2.64 5.75
C GLN A 231 2.48 -2.39 7.03
N ARG A 232 1.70 -1.31 7.10
CA ARG A 232 0.85 -1.02 8.25
C ARG A 232 -0.22 -2.09 8.51
N THR A 233 -0.77 -2.68 7.46
CA THR A 233 -1.73 -3.80 7.59
C THR A 233 -1.03 -5.05 8.14
N LEU A 234 0.19 -5.35 7.65
CA LEU A 234 1.00 -6.46 8.16
C LEU A 234 1.42 -6.25 9.62
N LEU A 235 1.85 -5.04 9.98
CA LEU A 235 2.22 -4.65 11.34
C LEU A 235 1.07 -4.86 12.32
N ALA A 236 -0.16 -4.52 11.93
CA ALA A 236 -1.34 -4.75 12.76
C ALA A 236 -1.66 -6.25 12.97
N LEU A 237 -1.23 -7.12 12.07
CA LEU A 237 -1.46 -8.57 12.17
C LEU A 237 -0.39 -9.30 12.99
N LYS A 238 0.78 -8.68 13.22
CA LYS A 238 1.91 -9.32 13.93
C LYS A 238 1.56 -9.83 15.34
N PRO A 239 0.77 -9.14 16.17
CA PRO A 239 0.37 -9.70 17.47
C PRO A 239 -0.44 -11.00 17.35
N ILE A 240 -1.29 -11.12 16.32
CA ILE A 240 -2.10 -12.33 16.08
C ILE A 240 -1.17 -13.47 15.66
N VAL A 241 -0.22 -13.20 14.76
CA VAL A 241 0.78 -14.19 14.34
C VAL A 241 1.65 -14.61 15.53
N GLY A 242 2.05 -13.67 16.38
CA GLY A 242 2.85 -13.95 17.57
C GLY A 242 2.13 -14.80 18.62
N ALA A 243 0.83 -14.57 18.82
CA ALA A 243 0.00 -15.44 19.66
C ALA A 243 -0.07 -16.86 19.08
N ALA A 244 -0.29 -17.00 17.77
CA ALA A 244 -0.33 -18.31 17.12
C ALA A 244 0.98 -19.08 17.23
N SER A 245 2.11 -18.42 16.95
CA SER A 245 3.42 -19.05 17.01
C SER A 245 3.79 -19.46 18.44
N ALA A 246 3.45 -18.65 19.43
CA ALA A 246 3.64 -18.97 20.85
C ALA A 246 2.84 -20.21 21.27
N THR A 247 1.54 -20.25 20.96
CA THR A 247 0.70 -21.41 21.25
C THR A 247 1.25 -22.66 20.58
N PHE A 248 1.61 -22.58 19.30
CA PHE A 248 2.19 -23.70 18.57
C PHE A 248 3.52 -24.18 19.18
N ALA A 249 4.44 -23.27 19.51
CA ALA A 249 5.73 -23.62 20.08
C ALA A 249 5.62 -24.32 21.44
N VAL A 250 4.73 -23.83 22.32
CA VAL A 250 4.51 -24.46 23.63
C VAL A 250 3.85 -25.83 23.48
N LEU A 251 2.88 -25.99 22.58
CA LEU A 251 2.27 -27.31 22.33
C LEU A 251 3.28 -28.31 21.77
N LEU A 252 4.16 -27.87 20.87
CA LEU A 252 5.22 -28.71 20.32
C LEU A 252 6.19 -29.20 21.42
N GLN A 253 6.53 -28.32 22.35
CA GLN A 253 7.32 -28.65 23.55
C GLN A 253 6.59 -29.65 24.46
N GLN A 254 5.28 -29.47 24.70
CA GLN A 254 4.51 -30.37 25.55
C GLN A 254 4.31 -31.75 24.94
N ALA A 255 4.17 -31.84 23.62
CA ALA A 255 4.09 -33.10 22.90
C ALA A 255 5.45 -33.84 22.85
N GLY A 256 6.53 -33.24 23.37
CA GLY A 256 7.86 -33.86 23.43
C GLY A 256 8.58 -33.93 22.09
N PHE A 257 8.08 -33.25 21.05
CA PHE A 257 8.73 -33.23 19.73
C PHE A 257 10.04 -32.43 19.75
N VAL A 258 10.14 -31.41 20.60
CA VAL A 258 11.34 -30.58 20.75
C VAL A 258 11.52 -30.26 22.23
N SER A 259 12.76 -30.26 22.72
CA SER A 259 13.09 -29.79 24.06
C SER A 259 13.94 -28.52 24.00
N LEU A 260 13.28 -27.36 24.07
CA LEU A 260 13.86 -26.02 24.02
C LEU A 260 14.13 -25.42 25.40
N LEU A 261 13.58 -26.00 26.47
CA LEU A 261 13.63 -25.42 27.81
C LEU A 261 14.76 -26.05 28.66
N PRO A 262 15.57 -25.24 29.36
CA PRO A 262 16.62 -25.74 30.23
C PRO A 262 16.05 -26.45 31.46
N ALA A 263 16.69 -27.54 31.88
CA ALA A 263 16.32 -28.28 33.08
C ALA A 263 16.63 -27.42 34.34
N GLY A 264 15.63 -27.23 35.20
CA GLY A 264 15.80 -26.54 36.50
C GLY A 264 15.19 -25.13 36.61
N VAL A 265 14.54 -24.62 35.55
CA VAL A 265 13.78 -23.36 35.61
C VAL A 265 12.30 -23.67 35.88
N ASP A 266 11.61 -22.77 36.59
CA ASP A 266 10.15 -22.83 36.73
C ASP A 266 9.48 -22.98 35.36
N GLN A 267 8.68 -24.03 35.20
CA GLN A 267 8.15 -24.48 33.93
C GLN A 267 7.23 -23.44 33.29
N MET A 268 6.46 -22.69 34.09
CA MET A 268 5.58 -21.64 33.58
C MET A 268 6.38 -20.44 33.08
N THR A 269 7.37 -19.98 33.86
CA THR A 269 8.27 -18.90 33.45
C THR A 269 8.99 -19.24 32.14
N ALA A 270 9.46 -20.48 32.01
CA ALA A 270 10.09 -21.01 30.82
C ALA A 270 9.16 -20.97 29.59
N TYR A 271 7.87 -21.35 29.76
CA TYR A 271 6.87 -21.23 28.69
C TYR A 271 6.55 -19.80 28.28
N LEU A 272 6.49 -18.85 29.23
CA LEU A 272 6.23 -17.45 28.91
C LEU A 272 7.38 -16.80 28.14
N VAL A 273 8.63 -17.12 28.49
CA VAL A 273 9.81 -16.66 27.74
C VAL A 273 9.82 -17.28 26.34
N LEU A 274 9.56 -18.58 26.23
CA LEU A 274 9.47 -19.26 24.93
C LEU A 274 8.37 -18.66 24.06
N ALA A 275 7.19 -18.38 24.64
CA ALA A 275 6.07 -17.73 23.97
C ALA A 275 6.45 -16.36 23.42
N PHE A 276 7.08 -15.52 24.24
CA PHE A 276 7.57 -14.21 23.82
C PHE A 276 8.57 -14.32 22.66
N LEU A 277 9.56 -15.23 22.76
CA LEU A 277 10.55 -15.45 21.71
C LEU A 277 9.92 -16.00 20.42
N ALA A 278 8.93 -16.89 20.52
CA ALA A 278 8.17 -17.39 19.38
C ALA A 278 7.37 -16.27 18.70
N GLY A 279 6.97 -15.23 19.44
CA GLY A 279 6.40 -14.00 18.88
C GLY A 279 7.34 -13.23 17.94
N PHE A 280 8.66 -13.45 18.04
CA PHE A 280 9.68 -12.93 17.13
C PHE A 280 10.02 -13.87 15.96
N SER A 281 9.33 -15.00 15.83
CA SER A 281 9.69 -16.08 14.91
C SER A 281 9.84 -15.66 13.45
N GLU A 282 9.12 -14.65 12.95
CA GLU A 282 9.32 -14.16 11.57
C GLU A 282 10.77 -13.68 11.32
N ARG A 283 11.35 -12.93 12.27
CA ARG A 283 12.75 -12.52 12.19
C ARG A 283 13.67 -13.72 12.41
N PHE A 284 13.42 -14.52 13.45
CA PHE A 284 14.29 -15.67 13.77
C PHE A 284 14.35 -16.68 12.62
N ILE A 285 13.22 -17.03 12.01
CA ILE A 285 13.14 -17.93 10.85
C ILE A 285 13.85 -17.31 9.65
N ARG A 286 13.65 -16.01 9.38
CA ARG A 286 14.34 -15.32 8.29
C ARG A 286 15.86 -15.31 8.47
N THR A 287 16.33 -14.95 9.67
CA THR A 287 17.77 -14.94 9.99
C THR A 287 18.36 -16.35 9.89
N ARG A 288 17.65 -17.39 10.35
CA ARG A 288 18.11 -18.79 10.25
C ARG A 288 18.12 -19.32 8.81
N ILE A 289 17.16 -18.95 7.98
CA ILE A 289 17.17 -19.29 6.55
C ILE A 289 18.31 -18.55 5.83
N GLU A 290 18.53 -17.27 6.12
CA GLU A 290 19.64 -16.50 5.57
C GLU A 290 21.01 -17.06 6.03
N GLU A 291 21.16 -17.42 7.30
CA GLU A 291 22.34 -18.12 7.83
C GLU A 291 22.55 -19.50 7.20
N ALA A 292 21.50 -20.30 7.00
CA ALA A 292 21.59 -21.61 6.36
C ALA A 292 21.94 -21.50 4.87
N THR A 293 21.40 -20.48 4.18
CA THR A 293 21.71 -20.20 2.77
C THR A 293 23.16 -19.74 2.61
N ASN A 294 23.63 -18.86 3.50
CA ASN A 294 25.02 -18.40 3.51
C ASN A 294 26.00 -19.49 3.95
N SER A 295 25.63 -20.36 4.91
CA SER A 295 26.45 -21.49 5.35
C SER A 295 26.55 -22.60 4.29
N SER A 296 25.49 -22.77 3.49
CA SER A 296 25.51 -23.66 2.32
C SER A 296 26.37 -23.10 1.18
N ALA A 297 26.44 -21.78 1.04
CA ALA A 297 27.35 -21.13 0.08
C ALA A 297 28.84 -21.23 0.50
N VAL A 298 29.13 -21.29 1.81
CA VAL A 298 30.50 -21.46 2.32
C VAL A 298 30.97 -22.92 2.27
N THR A 299 30.07 -23.89 2.36
CA THR A 299 30.39 -25.33 2.25
C THR A 299 30.40 -25.85 0.81
N ALA A 300 29.83 -25.12 -0.15
CA ALA A 300 29.87 -25.44 -1.58
C ALA A 300 31.07 -24.83 -2.34
N SER A 301 32.10 -24.35 -1.63
CA SER A 301 33.40 -24.02 -2.25
C SER A 301 34.48 -24.99 -1.76
N PRO A 302 34.60 -26.20 -2.35
CA PRO A 302 35.76 -27.03 -2.13
C PRO A 302 36.89 -26.60 -3.07
N ALA A 303 38.04 -26.29 -2.47
CA ALA A 303 39.37 -26.65 -2.95
C ALA A 303 39.54 -26.77 -4.49
N GLY A 304 39.99 -25.68 -5.12
CA GLY A 304 40.37 -25.67 -6.53
C GLY A 304 41.24 -24.47 -6.91
N ALA A 305 42.18 -24.06 -6.06
CA ALA A 305 43.12 -22.97 -6.40
C ALA A 305 44.56 -23.17 -5.87
N GLU A 306 44.90 -24.34 -5.32
CA GLU A 306 46.27 -24.64 -4.86
C GLU A 306 46.73 -26.01 -5.35
N ALA A 307 46.99 -26.15 -6.66
CA ALA A 307 47.97 -27.11 -7.21
C ALA A 307 48.01 -27.04 -8.75
N SER A 308 48.70 -26.04 -9.32
CA SER A 308 49.53 -26.26 -10.53
C SER A 308 50.45 -25.06 -10.84
N GLN A 309 51.13 -24.52 -9.83
CA GLN A 309 52.42 -23.85 -10.01
C GLN A 309 53.52 -24.91 -9.81
N LYS A 310 53.73 -25.79 -10.79
CA LYS A 310 54.94 -26.65 -10.91
C LYS A 310 54.95 -27.42 -12.25
N SER A 311 55.03 -26.72 -13.37
CA SER A 311 55.63 -27.26 -14.61
C SER A 311 55.85 -26.14 -15.63
N SER A 312 56.86 -25.30 -15.39
CA SER A 312 57.41 -24.41 -16.42
C SER A 312 58.84 -24.04 -16.04
N LYS A 313 59.70 -25.06 -15.87
CA LYS A 313 61.16 -24.96 -15.95
C LYS A 313 61.71 -26.35 -16.30
N GLY A 314 62.25 -26.48 -17.51
CA GLY A 314 63.17 -27.56 -17.87
C GLY A 314 62.67 -28.55 -18.93
N GLN A 315 62.65 -28.14 -20.19
CA GLN A 315 63.47 -28.68 -21.29
C GLN A 315 63.10 -27.96 -22.60
#